data_AF-A0A1A8MGL5-F1
#
_entry.id   AF-A0A1A8MGL5-F1
#
_cell.length_a   1.000
_cell.length_b   1.000
_cell.length_c   1.000
_cell.angle_alpha   90.00
_cell.angle_beta   90.00
_cell.angle_gamma   90.00
#
_symmetry.space_group_name_H-M   'P 1'
#
loop_
_entity.id
_entity.type
_entity.pdbx_description
1 polymer ?
#
loop_
_entity_poly.entity_id
_entity_poly.type
_entity_poly.pdbx_seq_one_letter_code
_entity_poly.pdbx_strand_id
1 'polypeptide(L)'
;KAAIFVAEHKEDEVDALLNNMRVYGTCCLVLMAIVVFVGVKYVNKLALVFLACVILSILAIYAGVIKTIFEPPDFPVCLLGNRTLQNHAFDLCMKTQLKDNLTVTT
;
A
#
# COMPACT_ATOMS: atom_id res chain seq x y z
N LYS A 1 7.72 -0.82 -9.39
CA LYS A 1 7.87 -2.30 -9.38
C LYS A 1 9.01 -2.63 -8.43
N ALA A 2 8.74 -3.25 -7.28
CA ALA A 2 9.74 -3.61 -6.27
C ALA A 2 9.48 -5.05 -5.78
N ALA A 3 9.41 -5.99 -6.72
CA ALA A 3 9.23 -7.41 -6.46
C ALA A 3 10.45 -8.15 -7.01
N ILE A 4 11.03 -9.05 -6.21
CA ILE A 4 12.17 -9.89 -6.60
C ILE A 4 11.68 -11.09 -7.41
N PHE A 5 10.57 -11.67 -6.99
CA PHE A 5 9.82 -12.68 -7.74
C PHE A 5 8.62 -12.00 -8.39
N VAL A 6 8.62 -11.94 -9.71
CA VAL A 6 7.48 -11.48 -10.51
C VAL A 6 6.80 -12.72 -11.08
N ALA A 7 5.56 -12.96 -10.68
CA ALA A 7 4.76 -14.02 -11.28
C ALA A 7 4.37 -13.64 -12.71
N GLU A 8 4.52 -14.56 -13.64
CA GLU A 8 4.08 -14.42 -15.03
C GLU A 8 2.60 -14.82 -15.19
N HIS A 9 2.12 -15.76 -14.37
CA HIS A 9 0.74 -16.23 -14.33
C HIS A 9 0.04 -15.86 -13.02
N LYS A 10 -1.28 -15.61 -13.10
CA LYS A 10 -2.14 -15.25 -11.96
C LYS A 10 -2.18 -16.32 -10.86
N GLU A 11 -2.03 -17.59 -11.22
CA GLU A 11 -2.03 -18.70 -10.25
C GLU A 11 -0.79 -18.64 -9.34
N ASP A 12 0.34 -18.13 -9.86
CA ASP A 12 1.62 -18.06 -9.16
C ASP A 12 1.82 -16.73 -8.40
N GLU A 13 0.90 -15.76 -8.53
CA GLU A 13 1.02 -14.43 -7.89
C GLU A 13 1.10 -14.54 -6.36
N VAL A 14 0.32 -15.45 -5.77
CA VAL A 14 0.30 -15.66 -4.32
C VAL A 14 1.63 -16.26 -3.84
N ASP A 15 2.17 -17.22 -4.58
CA ASP A 15 3.45 -17.85 -4.27
C ASP A 15 4.62 -16.89 -4.46
N ALA A 16 4.59 -16.07 -5.52
CA ALA A 16 5.57 -15.01 -5.73
C ALA A 16 5.51 -13.95 -4.62
N LEU A 17 4.31 -13.53 -4.17
CA LEU A 17 4.14 -12.63 -3.03
C LEU A 17 4.71 -13.25 -1.75
N LEU A 18 4.42 -14.52 -1.48
CA LEU A 18 4.89 -15.22 -0.29
C LEU A 18 6.42 -15.28 -0.25
N ASN A 19 7.05 -15.58 -1.39
CA ASN A 19 8.50 -15.62 -1.51
C ASN A 19 9.12 -14.22 -1.36
N ASN A 20 8.51 -13.18 -1.94
CA ASN A 20 8.93 -11.80 -1.72
C ASN A 20 8.88 -11.43 -0.22
N MET A 21 7.80 -11.76 0.49
CA MET A 21 7.68 -11.46 1.93
C MET A 21 8.71 -12.19 2.77
N ARG A 22 9.07 -13.43 2.43
CA ARG A 22 10.15 -14.17 3.10
C ARG A 22 11.51 -13.51 2.91
N VAL A 23 11.84 -13.09 1.69
CA VAL A 23 13.13 -12.44 1.40
C VAL A 23 13.23 -11.07 2.06
N TYR A 24 12.21 -10.23 1.94
CA TYR A 24 12.19 -8.93 2.63
C TYR A 24 12.20 -9.09 4.15
N GLY A 25 11.47 -10.06 4.68
CA GLY A 25 11.43 -10.37 6.12
C GLY A 25 12.79 -10.80 6.66
N THR A 26 13.47 -11.75 5.99
CA THR A 26 14.81 -12.22 6.42
C THR A 26 15.87 -11.12 6.32
N CYS A 27 15.86 -10.32 5.25
CA CYS A 27 16.75 -9.17 5.11
C CYS A 27 16.54 -8.14 6.24
N CYS A 28 15.27 -7.80 6.54
CA CYS A 28 14.92 -6.90 7.63
C CYS A 28 15.36 -7.43 9.00
N LEU A 29 15.17 -8.72 9.27
CA LEU A 29 15.61 -9.35 10.53
C LEU A 29 17.12 -9.28 10.72
N VAL A 30 17.90 -9.54 9.67
CA VAL A 30 19.35 -9.43 9.74
C VAL A 30 19.78 -7.99 10.04
N LEU A 31 19.16 -6.98 9.41
CA LEU A 31 19.44 -5.58 9.68
C LEU A 31 19.11 -5.19 11.12
N MET A 32 17.94 -5.60 11.62
CA MET A 32 17.54 -5.35 13.02
C MET A 32 18.51 -6.03 13.99
N ALA A 33 18.96 -7.25 13.70
CA ALA A 33 19.94 -7.97 14.51
C ALA A 33 21.29 -7.25 14.55
N ILE A 34 21.79 -6.77 13.41
CA ILE A 34 23.03 -5.99 13.32
C ILE A 34 22.89 -4.70 14.15
N VAL A 35 21.79 -3.97 14.00
CA VAL A 35 21.54 -2.71 14.73
C VAL A 35 21.54 -2.92 16.25
N VAL A 36 20.93 -4.01 16.73
CA VAL A 36 20.92 -4.36 18.16
C VAL A 36 22.33 -4.71 18.64
N PHE A 37 23.13 -5.40 17.83
CA PHE A 37 24.50 -5.81 18.17
C PHE A 37 25.51 -4.64 18.18
N VAL A 38 25.39 -3.71 17.23
CA VAL A 38 26.25 -2.50 17.13
C VAL A 38 26.06 -1.54 18.31
N GLY A 39 24.97 -1.70 19.07
CA GLY A 39 24.93 -1.27 20.45
C GLY A 39 23.64 -0.56 20.84
N VAL A 40 23.04 -1.05 21.93
CA VAL A 40 21.84 -0.50 22.58
C VAL A 40 21.90 1.01 22.87
N LYS A 41 23.10 1.59 22.97
CA LYS A 41 23.31 3.04 23.18
C LYS A 41 22.90 3.88 21.97
N TYR A 42 23.08 3.38 20.74
CA TYR A 42 22.65 4.08 19.51
C TYR A 42 21.17 3.84 19.21
N VAL A 43 20.66 2.63 19.49
CA VAL A 43 19.23 2.30 19.36
C VAL A 43 18.36 3.20 20.24
N ASN A 44 18.81 3.51 21.45
CA ASN A 44 18.11 4.45 22.35
C ASN A 44 17.93 5.86 21.76
N LYS A 45 18.87 6.32 20.92
CA LYS A 45 18.76 7.63 20.25
C LYS A 45 17.82 7.58 19.04
N LEU A 46 17.80 6.46 18.30
CA LEU A 46 16.89 6.25 17.17
C LEU A 46 15.45 5.96 17.60
N ALA A 47 15.26 5.39 18.81
CA ALA A 47 13.94 5.12 19.38
C ALA A 47 13.06 6.38 19.48
N LEU A 48 13.67 7.54 19.80
CA LEU A 48 12.96 8.82 19.84
C LEU A 48 12.39 9.20 18.45
N VAL A 49 13.13 8.91 17.38
CA VAL A 49 12.70 9.20 15.99
C VAL A 49 11.52 8.31 15.60
N PHE A 50 11.58 7.02 15.94
CA PHE A 50 10.45 6.10 15.72
C PHE A 50 9.21 6.56 16.50
N LEU A 51 9.37 6.97 17.76
CA LEU A 51 8.28 7.49 18.57
C LEU A 51 7.68 8.78 17.96
N ALA A 52 8.52 9.71 17.50
CA ALA A 52 8.06 10.93 16.84
C ALA A 52 7.27 10.62 15.55
N CYS A 53 7.73 9.67 14.73
CA CYS A 53 7.03 9.22 13.53
C CYS A 53 5.62 8.68 13.84
N VAL A 54 5.48 7.88 14.90
CA VAL A 54 4.18 7.34 15.34
C VAL A 54 3.27 8.46 15.80
N ILE A 55 3.76 9.41 16.60
CA ILE A 55 2.96 10.56 17.04
C ILE A 55 2.49 11.40 15.85
N LEU A 56 3.36 11.70 14.90
CA LEU A 56 2.99 12.42 13.68
C LEU A 56 1.95 11.66 12.84
N SER A 57 2.04 10.33 12.77
CA SER A 57 1.07 9.50 12.07
C SER A 57 -0.30 9.57 12.74
N ILE A 58 -0.36 9.51 14.07
CA ILE A 58 -1.60 9.66 14.84
C ILE A 58 -2.20 11.05 14.62
N LEU A 59 -1.39 12.12 14.71
CA LEU A 59 -1.84 13.49 14.47
C LEU A 59 -2.38 13.68 13.04
N ALA A 60 -1.75 13.07 12.04
CA ALA A 60 -2.20 13.11 10.65
C ALA A 60 -3.57 12.43 10.47
N ILE A 61 -3.82 11.31 11.14
CA ILE A 61 -5.14 10.64 11.13
C ILE A 61 -6.20 11.57 11.74
N TYR A 62 -5.94 12.17 12.91
CA TYR A 62 -6.88 13.10 13.53
C TYR A 62 -7.17 14.33 12.67
N ALA A 63 -6.12 14.91 12.05
CA ALA A 63 -6.28 16.02 11.12
C ALA A 63 -7.13 15.62 9.90
N GLY A 64 -6.91 14.41 9.37
CA GLY A 64 -7.70 13.85 8.26
C GLY A 64 -9.18 13.66 8.61
N VAL A 65 -9.49 13.16 9.82
CA VAL A 65 -10.87 13.02 10.29
C VAL A 65 -11.55 14.38 10.42
N ILE A 66 -10.87 15.37 11.00
CA ILE A 66 -11.43 16.73 11.14
C ILE A 66 -11.66 17.35 9.76
N LYS A 67 -10.71 17.22 8.82
CA LYS A 67 -10.88 17.74 7.45
C LYS A 67 -12.07 17.10 6.73
N THR A 68 -12.27 15.80 6.90
CA THR A 68 -13.37 15.05 6.29
C THR A 68 -14.76 15.59 6.67
N ILE A 69 -14.91 16.24 7.82
CA ILE A 69 -16.19 16.83 8.26
C ILE A 69 -16.54 18.09 7.43
N PHE A 70 -15.52 18.87 7.05
CA PHE A 70 -15.71 20.10 6.28
C PHE A 70 -15.70 19.85 4.77
N GLU A 71 -14.87 18.91 4.33
CA GLU A 71 -14.69 18.56 2.92
C GLU A 71 -14.48 17.05 2.84
N PRO A 72 -15.53 16.28 2.50
CA PRO A 72 -15.41 14.83 2.39
C PRO A 72 -14.42 14.50 1.25
N PRO A 73 -13.46 13.58 1.47
CA PRO A 73 -12.51 13.24 0.43
C PRO A 73 -13.14 12.30 -0.61
N ASP A 74 -12.86 12.55 -1.88
CA ASP A 74 -13.36 11.73 -2.99
C ASP A 74 -12.50 10.48 -3.18
N PHE A 75 -12.97 9.34 -2.65
CA PHE A 75 -12.37 8.02 -2.89
C PHE A 75 -13.39 7.08 -3.56
N PRO A 76 -13.58 7.16 -4.90
CA PRO A 76 -14.59 6.39 -5.60
C PRO A 76 -14.26 4.89 -5.58
N VAL A 77 -15.26 4.07 -5.25
CA VAL A 77 -15.19 2.60 -5.32
C VAL A 77 -16.06 2.09 -6.46
N CYS A 78 -15.53 1.13 -7.24
CA CYS A 78 -16.25 0.55 -8.36
C CYS A 78 -17.01 -0.71 -7.98
N LEU A 79 -18.31 -0.70 -8.26
CA LEU A 79 -19.23 -1.77 -7.94
C LEU A 79 -19.86 -2.29 -9.24
N LEU A 80 -19.84 -3.61 -9.43
CA LEU A 80 -20.61 -4.28 -10.46
C LEU A 80 -21.80 -4.99 -9.80
N GLY A 81 -22.93 -4.29 -9.77
CA GLY A 81 -24.08 -4.69 -8.95
C GLY A 81 -23.69 -4.67 -7.47
N ASN A 82 -23.61 -5.85 -6.85
CA ASN A 82 -23.26 -6.03 -5.42
C ASN A 82 -21.82 -6.51 -5.19
N ARG A 83 -20.98 -6.59 -6.23
CA ARG A 83 -19.58 -7.02 -6.12
C ARG A 83 -18.64 -5.82 -6.26
N THR A 84 -17.65 -5.70 -5.38
CA THR A 84 -16.58 -4.73 -5.52
C THR A 84 -15.58 -5.18 -6.58
N LEU A 85 -15.14 -4.24 -7.43
CA LEU A 85 -14.13 -4.49 -8.44
C LEU A 85 -12.77 -3.95 -7.98
N GLN A 86 -11.70 -4.67 -8.31
CA GLN A 86 -10.34 -4.25 -8.00
C GLN A 86 -9.92 -3.12 -8.95
N ASN A 87 -9.74 -1.91 -8.40
CA ASN A 87 -9.42 -0.70 -9.16
C ASN A 87 -8.06 -0.72 -9.89
N HIS A 88 -7.23 -1.74 -9.65
CA HIS A 88 -5.93 -1.85 -10.31
C HIS A 88 -5.99 -2.42 -11.74
N ALA A 89 -7.17 -2.92 -12.16
CA ALA A 89 -7.37 -3.59 -13.45
C ALA A 89 -8.01 -2.69 -14.52
N PHE A 90 -8.44 -1.48 -14.18
CA PHE A 90 -9.09 -0.52 -15.09
C PHE A 90 -8.84 0.90 -14.59
N ASP A 91 -8.69 1.86 -15.52
CA ASP A 91 -8.43 3.26 -15.17
C ASP A 91 -9.72 4.05 -14.88
N LEU A 92 -10.85 3.60 -15.45
CA LEU A 92 -12.13 4.31 -15.41
C LEU A 92 -13.26 3.34 -15.06
N CYS A 93 -14.13 3.79 -14.15
CA CYS A 93 -15.24 3.01 -13.61
C CYS A 93 -16.46 2.95 -14.55
N MET A 94 -16.25 2.60 -15.83
CA MET A 94 -17.27 2.72 -16.85
C MET A 94 -17.27 1.52 -17.79
N LYS A 95 -18.45 0.93 -18.01
CA LYS A 95 -18.64 -0.19 -18.95
C LYS A 95 -18.40 0.23 -20.41
N THR A 96 -18.71 1.46 -20.75
CA THR A 96 -18.58 2.01 -22.10
C THR A 96 -17.92 3.38 -22.04
N GLN A 97 -16.94 3.59 -22.91
CA GLN A 97 -16.26 4.86 -23.14
C GLN A 97 -16.72 5.42 -24.48
N LEU A 98 -16.98 6.72 -24.53
CA LEU A 98 -17.24 7.40 -25.80
C LEU A 98 -15.90 7.89 -26.36
N LYS A 99 -15.41 7.22 -27.39
CA LYS A 99 -14.18 7.59 -28.09
C LYS A 99 -14.54 7.88 -29.54
N ASP A 100 -14.26 9.10 -29.99
CA ASP A 100 -14.50 9.54 -31.37
C ASP A 100 -15.96 9.32 -31.86
N ASN A 101 -16.95 9.74 -31.06
CA ASN A 101 -18.40 9.57 -31.34
C ASN A 101 -18.89 8.11 -31.45
N LEU A 102 -18.07 7.14 -31.03
CA LEU A 102 -18.42 5.73 -30.98
C LEU A 102 -18.39 5.23 -29.53
N THR A 103 -19.37 4.42 -29.16
CA THR A 103 -19.41 3.71 -27.87
C THR A 103 -18.53 2.48 -27.94
N VAL A 104 -17.40 2.51 -27.24
CA VAL A 104 -16.46 1.39 -27.12
C VAL A 104 -16.60 0.77 -25.74
N THR A 105 -16.60 -0.56 -25.65
CA THR A 105 -16.58 -1.27 -24.36
C THR A 105 -15.19 -1.20 -23.76
N THR A 106 -15.10 -0.77 -22.49
CA THR A 106 -13.85 -0.72 -21.72
C THR A 106 -13.51 -2.07 -21.13
#